data_AF-A0A2V6NU35-F1
#
_entry.id   AF-A0A2V6NU35-F1
#
_cell.length_a   1.000
_cell.length_b   1.000
_cell.length_c   1.000
_cell.angle_alpha   90.00
_cell.angle_beta   90.00
_cell.angle_gamma   90.00
#
_symmetry.space_group_name_H-M   'P 1'
#
loop_
_entity.id
_entity.type
_entity.pdbx_description
1 polymer ?
#
loop_
_entity_poly.entity_id
_entity_poly.type
_entity_poly.pdbx_seq_one_letter_code
_entity_poly.pdbx_strand_id
1 'polypeptide(L)'
;MIEAIEDEEWVYWCSDDKYPIRLIVEKVKELLNYALTASEISGLLFCRTRVTLDRPELALHPNQRATPAGEILLERKAWYQIWIHQFLRAKVLRFLFSQLPAQVPSAKALDGLKNCIEKPEDYHLFVTQQNFAVFGESTKRGAITRNCLESIARTDIELPEWFRHSNGERITMGQLPEETYWQRLRSRLPGRNK
;
A
#
# COMPACT_ATOMS: atom_id res chain seq x y z
N MET A 1 4.55 12.79 -17.16
CA MET A 1 3.85 11.50 -17.38
C MET A 1 2.38 11.51 -16.96
N ILE A 2 1.94 12.37 -16.02
CA ILE A 2 0.53 12.50 -15.59
C ILE A 2 -0.14 13.84 -15.98
N GLU A 3 0.51 14.62 -16.84
CA GLU A 3 0.04 15.96 -17.24
C GLU A 3 -1.18 15.91 -18.15
N ALA A 4 -1.29 14.88 -18.99
CA ALA A 4 -2.40 14.69 -19.92
C ALA A 4 -3.57 13.86 -19.35
N ILE A 5 -3.47 13.44 -18.08
CA ILE A 5 -4.49 12.64 -17.40
C ILE A 5 -5.43 13.60 -16.67
N GLU A 6 -6.75 13.42 -16.77
CA GLU A 6 -7.70 14.29 -16.08
C GLU A 6 -7.60 14.11 -14.56
N ASP A 7 -7.80 15.19 -13.79
CA ASP A 7 -7.56 15.21 -12.35
C ASP A 7 -8.31 14.11 -11.57
N GLU A 8 -9.50 13.78 -12.04
CA GLU A 8 -10.39 12.80 -11.42
C GLU A 8 -10.23 11.36 -11.95
N GLU A 9 -9.37 11.17 -12.97
CA GLU A 9 -9.10 9.84 -13.52
C GLU A 9 -8.26 9.01 -12.54
N TRP A 10 -8.60 7.73 -12.44
CA TRP A 10 -7.94 6.79 -11.54
C TRP A 10 -6.68 6.20 -12.17
N VAL A 11 -5.57 6.37 -11.48
CA VAL A 11 -4.26 5.83 -11.84
C VAL A 11 -3.92 4.68 -10.90
N TYR A 12 -3.52 3.54 -11.46
CA TYR A 12 -2.83 2.51 -10.69
C TYR A 12 -1.39 2.96 -10.48
N TRP A 13 -1.09 3.45 -9.28
CA TRP A 13 0.23 3.90 -8.89
C TRP A 13 1.06 2.72 -8.41
N CYS A 14 2.08 2.34 -9.19
CA CYS A 14 2.97 1.23 -8.88
C CYS A 14 4.45 1.63 -9.03
N SER A 15 5.15 1.74 -7.91
CA SER A 15 6.61 1.87 -7.92
C SER A 15 7.28 0.56 -8.35
N ASP A 16 8.44 0.67 -8.99
CA ASP A 16 9.25 -0.43 -9.51
C ASP A 16 9.90 -1.30 -8.40
N ASP A 17 10.08 -0.72 -7.22
CA ASP A 17 10.70 -1.39 -6.06
C ASP A 17 9.77 -2.42 -5.38
N LYS A 18 8.50 -2.51 -5.78
CA LYS A 18 7.49 -3.41 -5.19
C LYS A 18 6.78 -4.26 -6.24
N TYR A 19 6.37 -5.46 -5.85
CA TYR A 19 5.62 -6.37 -6.71
C TYR A 19 4.54 -7.12 -5.93
N PRO A 20 3.40 -7.49 -6.57
CA PRO A 20 2.34 -8.24 -5.91
C PRO A 20 2.78 -9.68 -5.65
N ILE A 21 2.65 -10.13 -4.40
CA ILE A 21 2.79 -11.54 -3.99
C ILE A 21 1.41 -12.20 -3.92
N ARG A 22 0.41 -11.47 -3.41
CA ARG A 22 -0.98 -11.95 -3.28
C ARG A 22 -1.93 -10.78 -3.42
N LEU A 23 -2.98 -10.96 -4.21
CA LEU A 23 -4.11 -10.05 -4.33
C LEU A 23 -5.40 -10.85 -4.20
N ILE A 24 -6.29 -10.48 -3.28
CA ILE A 24 -7.67 -10.96 -3.31
C ILE A 24 -8.40 -10.15 -4.37
N VAL A 25 -8.24 -10.56 -5.63
CA VAL A 25 -8.66 -9.80 -6.82
C VAL A 25 -10.13 -9.37 -6.75
N GLU A 26 -11.02 -10.26 -6.33
CA GLU A 26 -12.44 -9.94 -6.23
C GLU A 26 -12.73 -8.84 -5.21
N LYS A 27 -12.01 -8.83 -4.08
CA LYS A 27 -12.13 -7.74 -3.08
C LYS A 27 -11.54 -6.43 -3.60
N VAL A 28 -10.42 -6.49 -4.33
CA VAL A 28 -9.83 -5.30 -4.97
C VAL A 28 -10.80 -4.68 -5.97
N LYS A 29 -11.43 -5.51 -6.84
CA LYS A 29 -12.43 -5.05 -7.82
C LYS A 29 -13.66 -4.44 -7.15
N GLU A 30 -14.23 -5.12 -6.15
CA GLU A 30 -15.41 -4.65 -5.41
C GLU A 30 -15.15 -3.27 -4.77
N LEU A 31 -14.02 -3.13 -4.09
CA LEU A 31 -13.63 -1.89 -3.44
C LEU A 31 -13.29 -0.77 -4.44
N LEU A 32 -12.68 -1.10 -5.58
CA LEU A 32 -12.43 -0.13 -6.65
C LEU A 32 -13.75 0.36 -7.27
N ASN A 33 -14.70 -0.54 -7.56
CA ASN A 33 -16.03 -0.17 -8.05
C ASN A 33 -16.76 0.75 -7.08
N TYR A 34 -16.66 0.47 -5.77
CA TYR A 34 -17.16 1.38 -4.75
C TYR A 34 -16.47 2.76 -4.85
N ALA A 35 -15.14 2.81 -4.87
CA ALA A 35 -14.39 4.06 -4.95
C ALA A 35 -14.68 4.89 -6.23
N LEU A 36 -14.97 4.23 -7.36
CA LEU A 36 -15.38 4.89 -8.61
C LEU A 36 -16.71 5.65 -8.47
N THR A 37 -17.58 5.24 -7.55
CA THR A 37 -18.87 5.88 -7.29
C THR A 37 -18.84 6.86 -6.12
N ALA A 38 -17.85 6.75 -5.23
CA ALA A 38 -17.63 7.63 -4.10
C ALA A 38 -16.72 8.82 -4.49
N SER A 39 -17.35 9.92 -4.91
CA SER A 39 -16.68 11.14 -5.40
C SER A 39 -15.66 11.77 -4.44
N GLU A 40 -15.76 11.50 -3.15
CA GLU A 40 -14.85 11.98 -2.11
C GLU A 40 -13.56 11.16 -1.99
N ILE A 41 -13.56 9.89 -2.42
CA ILE A 41 -12.38 9.02 -2.29
C ILE A 41 -11.36 9.40 -3.37
N SER A 42 -10.20 9.88 -2.94
CA SER A 42 -9.09 10.27 -3.82
C SER A 42 -7.99 9.21 -3.93
N GLY A 43 -7.99 8.22 -3.04
CA GLY A 43 -7.02 7.12 -3.11
C GLY A 43 -7.39 5.94 -2.24
N LEU A 44 -6.97 4.74 -2.67
CA LEU A 44 -7.31 3.49 -2.01
C LEU A 44 -6.13 2.50 -2.04
N LEU A 45 -5.65 2.15 -0.86
CA LEU A 45 -4.63 1.14 -0.60
C LEU A 45 -5.26 -0.11 0.05
N PHE A 46 -4.89 -1.31 -0.40
CA PHE A 46 -5.53 -2.57 0.01
C PHE A 46 -4.80 -3.34 1.11
N CYS A 47 -3.81 -2.73 1.75
CA CYS A 47 -3.11 -3.34 2.88
C CYS A 47 -2.47 -2.30 3.80
N ARG A 48 -2.45 -2.60 5.09
CA ARG A 48 -1.68 -1.89 6.11
C ARG A 48 -0.34 -2.58 6.35
N THR A 49 0.67 -1.78 6.64
CA THR A 49 2.04 -2.21 6.97
C THR A 49 2.76 -1.10 7.74
N ARG A 50 3.87 -1.38 8.42
CA ARG A 50 4.66 -0.34 9.12
C ARG A 50 3.74 0.52 10.01
N VAL A 51 3.89 1.85 10.00
CA VAL A 51 3.14 2.77 10.85
C VAL A 51 1.61 2.65 10.78
N THR A 52 0.99 2.33 9.63
CA THR A 52 -0.49 2.19 9.59
C THR A 52 -0.98 0.89 10.24
N LEU A 53 -0.08 -0.05 10.50
CA LEU A 53 -0.35 -1.30 11.20
C LEU A 53 0.15 -1.23 12.66
N ASP A 54 1.38 -0.76 12.85
CA ASP A 54 2.10 -0.79 14.14
C ASP A 54 1.69 0.36 15.07
N ARG A 55 1.37 1.54 14.50
CA ARG A 55 0.99 2.76 15.21
C ARG A 55 -0.11 3.53 14.47
N PRO A 56 -1.27 2.89 14.24
CA PRO A 56 -2.35 3.46 13.43
C PRO A 56 -2.83 4.82 13.95
N GLU A 57 -2.75 5.08 15.25
CA GLU A 57 -3.09 6.36 15.88
C GLU A 57 -2.25 7.53 15.36
N LEU A 58 -1.02 7.28 14.90
CA LEU A 58 -0.16 8.30 14.31
C LEU A 58 -0.50 8.57 12.85
N ALA A 59 -0.92 7.53 12.12
CA ALA A 59 -1.03 7.59 10.66
C ALA A 59 -2.47 7.69 10.12
N LEU A 60 -3.47 7.31 10.92
CA LEU A 60 -4.86 7.18 10.51
C LEU A 60 -5.77 8.04 11.39
N HIS A 61 -6.81 8.60 10.77
CA HIS A 61 -7.91 9.21 11.52
C HIS A 61 -8.71 8.14 12.27
N PRO A 62 -9.32 8.47 13.42
CA PRO A 62 -10.11 7.52 14.20
C PRO A 62 -11.42 7.12 13.50
N ASN A 63 -11.92 7.97 12.59
CA ASN A 63 -13.17 7.74 11.87
C ASN A 63 -13.02 6.55 10.93
N GLN A 64 -14.04 5.71 10.92
CA GLN A 64 -14.12 4.53 10.08
C GLN A 64 -15.24 4.72 9.07
N ARG A 65 -15.02 4.23 7.85
CA ARG A 65 -16.02 4.25 6.79
C ARG A 65 -16.31 2.81 6.37
N ALA A 66 -17.54 2.38 6.54
CA ALA A 66 -17.99 1.09 6.03
C ALA A 66 -18.38 1.20 4.54
N THR A 67 -17.97 0.22 3.74
CA THR A 67 -18.49 0.02 2.38
C THR A 67 -19.87 -0.64 2.44
N PRO A 68 -20.67 -0.62 1.35
CA PRO A 68 -21.92 -1.37 1.27
C PRO A 68 -21.76 -2.89 1.49
N ALA A 69 -20.58 -3.44 1.18
CA ALA A 69 -20.25 -4.85 1.37
C ALA A 69 -19.69 -5.16 2.79
N GLY A 70 -19.52 -4.15 3.64
CA GLY A 70 -19.14 -4.29 5.04
C GLY A 70 -17.64 -4.18 5.35
N GLU A 71 -16.79 -3.94 4.34
CA GLU A 71 -15.38 -3.63 4.56
C GLU A 71 -15.21 -2.27 5.23
N ILE A 72 -14.21 -2.18 6.09
CA ILE A 72 -13.86 -0.93 6.77
C ILE A 72 -12.67 -0.26 6.08
N LEU A 73 -12.86 1.00 5.71
CA LEU A 73 -11.84 1.91 5.21
C LEU A 73 -11.41 2.87 6.33
N LEU A 74 -10.11 3.08 6.44
CA LEU A 74 -9.47 3.97 7.39
C LEU A 74 -8.76 5.09 6.63
N GLU A 75 -9.06 6.34 6.98
CA GLU A 75 -8.46 7.49 6.30
C GLU A 75 -7.06 7.79 6.82
N ARG A 76 -6.12 8.07 5.91
CA ARG A 76 -4.75 8.46 6.24
C ARG A 76 -4.65 9.95 6.54
N LYS A 77 -3.95 10.29 7.62
CA LYS A 77 -3.68 11.67 8.06
C LYS A 77 -2.75 12.43 7.11
N ALA A 78 -1.85 11.72 6.44
CA ALA A 78 -0.83 12.29 5.56
C ALA A 78 -0.45 11.29 4.46
N TRP A 79 0.68 11.52 3.78
CA TRP A 79 1.23 10.70 2.69
C TRP A 79 1.82 9.35 3.14
N TYR A 80 1.28 8.75 4.20
CA TYR A 80 1.73 7.46 4.70
C TYR A 80 1.52 6.39 3.62
N GLN A 81 2.58 5.62 3.35
CA GLN A 81 2.58 4.52 2.36
C GLN A 81 2.19 4.93 0.95
N ILE A 82 2.38 6.20 0.56
CA ILE A 82 2.04 6.66 -0.79
C ILE A 82 2.85 5.94 -1.88
N TRP A 83 4.00 5.36 -1.54
CA TRP A 83 4.85 4.56 -2.45
C TRP A 83 4.46 3.08 -2.56
N ILE A 84 3.44 2.61 -1.82
CA ILE A 84 2.92 1.25 -2.02
C ILE A 84 1.96 1.24 -3.19
N HIS A 85 1.91 0.12 -3.92
CA HIS A 85 0.97 -0.11 -5.01
C HIS A 85 -0.47 0.17 -4.57
N GLN A 86 -1.12 1.14 -5.19
CA GLN A 86 -2.45 1.60 -4.81
C GLN A 86 -3.14 2.34 -5.96
N PHE A 87 -4.46 2.56 -5.85
CA PHE A 87 -5.16 3.43 -6.80
C PHE A 87 -5.23 4.84 -6.24
N LEU A 88 -4.96 5.84 -7.08
CA LEU A 88 -5.02 7.26 -6.74
C LEU A 88 -5.69 8.01 -7.88
N ARG A 89 -6.41 9.09 -7.57
CA ARG A 89 -6.79 10.06 -8.60
C ARG A 89 -5.57 10.83 -9.08
N ALA A 90 -5.55 11.21 -10.35
CA ALA A 90 -4.41 11.88 -10.96
C ALA A 90 -4.03 13.18 -10.22
N LYS A 91 -5.02 13.94 -9.71
CA LYS A 91 -4.80 15.15 -8.91
C LYS A 91 -3.93 14.93 -7.67
N VAL A 92 -4.02 13.76 -7.05
CA VAL A 92 -3.23 13.40 -5.86
C VAL A 92 -1.75 13.32 -6.22
N LEU A 93 -1.45 12.61 -7.30
CA LEU A 93 -0.09 12.46 -7.81
C LEU A 93 0.44 13.81 -8.32
N ARG A 94 -0.36 14.54 -9.09
CA ARG A 94 -0.01 15.85 -9.66
C ARG A 94 0.37 16.84 -8.57
N PHE A 95 -0.45 16.94 -7.53
CA PHE A 95 -0.15 17.78 -6.37
C PHE A 95 1.13 17.33 -5.67
N LEU A 96 1.23 16.05 -5.30
CA LEU A 96 2.40 15.58 -4.54
C LEU A 96 3.71 15.86 -5.30
N PHE A 97 3.75 15.60 -6.60
CA PHE A 97 4.93 15.85 -7.43
C PHE A 97 5.18 17.33 -7.70
N SER A 98 4.14 18.18 -7.79
CA SER A 98 4.34 19.63 -7.96
C SER A 98 4.95 20.30 -6.73
N GLN A 99 4.80 19.69 -5.55
CA GLN A 99 5.39 20.17 -4.29
C GLN A 99 6.82 19.64 -4.05
N LEU A 100 7.27 18.65 -4.83
CA LEU A 100 8.62 18.10 -4.71
C LEU A 100 9.63 18.96 -5.49
N PRO A 101 10.89 19.06 -5.03
CA PRO A 101 11.92 19.78 -5.77
C PRO A 101 12.18 19.09 -7.12
N ALA A 102 12.47 19.89 -8.15
CA ALA A 102 12.75 19.39 -9.50
C ALA A 102 13.95 18.42 -9.55
N GLN A 103 14.88 18.53 -8.61
CA GLN A 103 16.00 17.61 -8.46
C GLN A 103 15.97 16.99 -7.07
N VAL A 104 15.97 15.66 -7.03
CA VAL A 104 15.99 14.87 -5.80
C VAL A 104 17.29 14.05 -5.80
N PRO A 105 18.09 14.08 -4.73
CA PRO A 105 19.41 13.45 -4.72
C PRO A 105 19.35 11.91 -4.76
N SER A 106 18.24 11.31 -4.33
CA SER A 106 18.00 9.86 -4.42
C SER A 106 16.51 9.54 -4.23
N ALA A 107 16.06 8.38 -4.72
CA ALA A 107 14.71 7.89 -4.46
C ALA A 107 14.38 7.83 -2.96
N LYS A 108 15.36 7.46 -2.12
CA LYS A 108 15.20 7.43 -0.65
C LYS A 108 14.88 8.81 -0.05
N ALA A 109 15.36 9.90 -0.64
CA ALA A 109 15.08 11.23 -0.12
C ALA A 109 13.58 11.59 -0.20
N LEU A 110 12.84 10.98 -1.14
CA LEU A 110 11.39 11.18 -1.29
C LEU A 110 10.61 10.77 -0.02
N ASP A 111 11.11 9.80 0.76
CA ASP A 111 10.48 9.38 2.02
C ASP A 111 10.42 10.50 3.07
N GLY A 112 11.47 11.33 3.10
CA GLY A 112 11.55 12.49 3.98
C GLY A 112 10.78 13.67 3.39
N LEU A 113 11.01 13.97 2.12
CA LEU A 113 10.41 15.13 1.43
C LEU A 113 8.88 15.10 1.48
N LYS A 114 8.25 13.93 1.27
CA LYS A 114 6.78 13.82 1.36
C LYS A 114 6.23 14.19 2.73
N ASN A 115 7.01 14.09 3.81
CA ASN A 115 6.53 14.44 5.16
C ASN A 115 6.53 15.95 5.40
N CYS A 116 7.23 16.72 4.55
CA CYS A 116 7.23 18.17 4.58
C CYS A 116 6.09 18.78 3.76
N ILE A 117 5.34 17.95 3.04
CA ILE A 117 4.21 18.37 2.20
C ILE A 117 2.93 18.12 3.01
N GLU A 118 2.17 19.19 3.26
CA GLU A 118 0.86 19.05 3.86
C GLU A 118 -0.09 18.37 2.88
N LYS A 119 -0.84 17.36 3.36
CA LYS A 119 -1.85 16.70 2.54
C LYS A 119 -3.12 17.56 2.54
N PRO A 120 -3.64 18.00 1.39
CA PRO A 120 -4.91 18.71 1.34
C PRO A 120 -6.03 17.93 2.06
N GLU A 121 -6.95 18.68 2.66
CA GLU A 121 -8.04 18.11 3.46
C GLU A 121 -9.02 17.30 2.59
N ASP A 122 -9.28 17.76 1.37
CA ASP A 122 -10.14 17.14 0.37
C ASP A 122 -9.49 15.92 -0.32
N TYR A 123 -8.21 15.66 -0.07
CA TYR A 123 -7.50 14.51 -0.61
C TYR A 123 -7.66 13.32 0.34
N HIS A 124 -8.86 12.72 0.31
CA HIS A 124 -9.21 11.61 1.17
C HIS A 124 -8.56 10.31 0.68
N LEU A 125 -7.50 9.91 1.39
CA LEU A 125 -6.67 8.76 1.06
C LEU A 125 -6.95 7.61 2.03
N PHE A 126 -7.65 6.58 1.56
CA PHE A 126 -8.05 5.45 2.39
C PHE A 126 -7.11 4.25 2.29
N VAL A 127 -7.08 3.47 3.37
CA VAL A 127 -6.51 2.13 3.43
C VAL A 127 -7.52 1.17 4.03
N THR A 128 -7.58 -0.07 3.54
CA THR A 128 -8.46 -1.09 4.09
C THR A 128 -8.00 -1.52 5.49
N GLN A 129 -8.94 -1.75 6.41
CA GLN A 129 -8.61 -2.24 7.76
C GLN A 129 -8.02 -3.65 7.70
N GLN A 130 -8.60 -4.51 6.85
CA GLN A 130 -8.07 -5.84 6.53
C GLN A 130 -7.07 -5.76 5.38
N ASN A 131 -6.16 -6.73 5.28
CA ASN A 131 -5.15 -6.77 4.22
C ASN A 131 -5.57 -7.71 3.08
N PHE A 132 -6.04 -7.13 1.99
CA PHE A 132 -6.42 -7.84 0.77
C PHE A 132 -5.28 -7.93 -0.26
N ALA A 133 -4.18 -7.21 -0.03
CA ALA A 133 -2.96 -7.27 -0.82
C ALA A 133 -1.74 -7.62 0.05
N VAL A 134 -0.78 -8.32 -0.56
CA VAL A 134 0.57 -8.54 -0.03
C VAL A 134 1.55 -8.21 -1.13
N PHE A 135 2.52 -7.36 -0.83
CA PHE A 135 3.58 -6.96 -1.74
C PHE A 135 4.94 -7.43 -1.24
N GLY A 136 5.85 -7.72 -2.15
CA GLY A 136 7.26 -7.93 -1.86
C GLY A 136 8.08 -6.72 -2.27
N GLU A 137 9.20 -6.48 -1.57
CA GLU A 137 10.24 -5.57 -2.05
C GLU A 137 11.11 -6.32 -3.07
N SER A 138 11.36 -5.74 -4.25
CA SER A 138 12.16 -6.37 -5.30
C SER A 138 13.65 -6.35 -4.96
N THR A 139 14.15 -5.21 -4.47
CA THR A 139 15.56 -5.01 -4.12
C THR A 139 15.75 -4.33 -2.78
N LYS A 140 16.93 -4.53 -2.19
CA LYS A 140 17.41 -3.70 -1.09
C LYS A 140 18.90 -3.45 -1.27
N ARG A 141 19.28 -2.17 -1.25
CA ARG A 141 20.66 -1.69 -1.48
C ARG A 141 21.26 -2.24 -2.80
N GLY A 142 20.44 -2.30 -3.85
CA GLY A 142 20.87 -2.74 -5.18
C GLY A 142 20.92 -4.26 -5.39
N ALA A 143 20.63 -5.07 -4.37
CA ALA A 143 20.59 -6.53 -4.49
C ALA A 143 19.15 -7.07 -4.41
N ILE A 144 18.84 -8.10 -5.21
CA ILE A 144 17.53 -8.75 -5.22
C ILE A 144 17.21 -9.37 -3.86
N THR A 145 15.97 -9.20 -3.38
CA THR A 145 15.52 -9.85 -2.13
C THR A 145 15.30 -11.34 -2.35
N ARG A 146 15.33 -12.12 -1.27
CA ARG A 146 15.08 -13.57 -1.33
C ARG A 146 13.69 -13.88 -1.86
N ASN A 147 12.67 -13.17 -1.36
CA ASN A 147 11.29 -13.36 -1.82
C ASN A 147 11.11 -13.00 -3.30
N CYS A 148 11.83 -11.99 -3.81
CA CYS A 148 11.74 -11.60 -5.21
C CYS A 148 12.38 -12.67 -6.11
N LEU A 149 13.59 -13.14 -5.76
CA LEU A 149 14.24 -14.23 -6.49
C LEU A 149 13.39 -15.51 -6.50
N GLU A 150 12.84 -15.91 -5.36
CA GLU A 150 11.91 -17.04 -5.25
C GLU A 150 10.64 -16.87 -6.09
N SER A 151 10.16 -15.63 -6.26
CA SER A 151 8.97 -15.33 -7.06
C SER A 151 9.27 -15.41 -8.56
N ILE A 152 10.39 -14.83 -8.99
CA ILE A 152 10.81 -14.82 -10.41
C ILE A 152 11.15 -16.23 -10.88
N ALA A 153 11.75 -17.05 -10.02
CA ALA A 153 12.05 -18.46 -10.33
C ALA A 153 10.81 -19.33 -10.64
N ARG A 154 9.58 -18.82 -10.37
CA ARG A 154 8.30 -19.48 -10.70
C ARG A 154 7.68 -18.96 -12.00
N THR A 155 8.41 -18.12 -12.72
CA THR A 155 8.00 -17.50 -13.98
C THR A 155 9.02 -17.84 -15.06
N ASP A 156 8.69 -17.53 -16.31
CA ASP A 156 9.61 -17.69 -17.45
C ASP A 156 10.53 -16.46 -17.65
N ILE A 157 10.62 -15.57 -16.66
CA ILE A 157 11.46 -14.38 -16.72
C ILE A 157 12.91 -14.75 -16.40
N GLU A 158 13.79 -14.57 -17.37
CA GLU A 158 15.23 -14.74 -17.16
C GLU A 158 15.84 -13.53 -16.46
N LEU A 159 16.61 -13.77 -15.39
CA LEU A 159 17.40 -12.74 -14.73
C LEU A 159 18.79 -12.64 -15.35
N PRO A 160 19.34 -11.42 -15.50
CA PRO A 160 20.73 -11.24 -15.85
C PRO A 160 21.63 -11.84 -14.75
N GLU A 161 22.80 -12.37 -15.14
CA GLU A 161 23.69 -13.13 -14.25
C GLU A 161 24.02 -12.38 -12.95
N TRP A 162 24.33 -11.08 -13.06
CA TRP A 162 24.66 -10.21 -11.92
C TRP A 162 23.50 -10.00 -10.93
N PHE A 163 22.27 -10.39 -11.28
CA PHE A 163 21.07 -10.23 -10.44
C PHE A 163 20.52 -11.56 -9.91
N ARG A 164 21.24 -12.68 -10.12
CA ARG A 164 20.81 -14.02 -9.66
C ARG A 164 21.18 -14.31 -8.20
N HIS A 165 21.95 -13.44 -7.55
CA HIS A 165 22.38 -13.62 -6.17
C HIS A 165 21.55 -12.76 -5.22
N SER A 166 20.75 -13.43 -4.38
CA SER A 166 19.95 -12.77 -3.36
C SER A 166 20.79 -12.24 -2.21
N ASN A 167 20.37 -11.12 -1.63
CA ASN A 167 20.88 -10.62 -0.35
C ASN A 167 20.40 -11.42 0.88
N GLY A 168 19.59 -12.46 0.70
CA GLY A 168 19.07 -13.34 1.75
C GLY A 168 17.88 -12.77 2.54
N GLU A 169 17.55 -11.49 2.39
CA GLU A 169 16.46 -10.85 3.12
C GLU A 169 15.08 -11.16 2.52
N ARG A 170 14.09 -11.41 3.38
CA ARG A 170 12.68 -11.51 2.99
C ARG A 170 11.92 -10.29 3.47
N ILE A 171 11.42 -9.49 2.54
CA ILE A 171 10.75 -8.22 2.83
C ILE A 171 9.37 -8.24 2.18
N THR A 172 8.34 -8.37 3.03
CA THR A 172 6.94 -8.34 2.61
C THR A 172 6.19 -7.21 3.31
N MET A 173 5.14 -6.73 2.65
CA MET A 173 4.24 -5.67 3.09
C MET A 173 2.82 -6.18 2.97
N GLY A 174 1.97 -5.86 3.94
CA GLY A 174 0.57 -6.33 3.93
C GLY A 174 0.38 -7.76 4.45
N GLN A 175 1.45 -8.47 4.81
CA GLN A 175 1.32 -9.72 5.55
C GLN A 175 0.95 -9.39 7.00
N LEU A 176 -0.28 -9.75 7.41
CA LEU A 176 -0.64 -9.71 8.82
C LEU A 176 0.18 -10.78 9.54
N PRO A 177 0.60 -10.56 10.80
CA PRO A 177 1.13 -11.62 11.63
C PRO A 177 0.13 -12.78 11.57
N GLU A 178 0.59 -14.01 11.34
CA GLU A 178 -0.29 -15.15 11.56
C GLU A 178 -0.90 -15.00 12.94
N GLU A 179 -2.21 -15.24 13.07
CA GLU A 179 -2.81 -15.35 14.39
C GLU A 179 -1.92 -16.28 15.19
N THR A 180 -1.32 -15.73 16.25
CA THR A 180 -0.54 -16.53 17.18
C THR A 180 -1.43 -17.67 17.65
N TYR A 181 -0.83 -18.83 17.94
CA TYR A 181 -1.55 -19.98 18.48
C TYR A 181 -2.55 -19.59 19.58
N TRP A 182 -2.20 -18.61 20.41
CA TRP A 182 -3.03 -18.04 21.48
C TRP A 182 -4.22 -17.20 21.01
N GLN A 183 -4.10 -16.48 19.89
CA GLN A 183 -5.22 -15.74 19.28
C GLN A 183 -6.24 -16.71 18.67
N ARG A 184 -5.78 -17.77 18.00
CA ARG A 184 -6.62 -18.88 17.50
C ARG A 184 -7.34 -19.63 18.63
N LEU A 185 -6.71 -19.75 19.80
CA LEU A 185 -7.32 -20.41 20.95
C LEU A 185 -8.40 -19.53 21.60
N ARG A 186 -8.16 -18.21 21.70
CA ARG A 186 -9.13 -17.25 22.27
C ARG A 186 -10.36 -17.06 21.39
N SER A 187 -10.21 -17.07 20.07
CA SER A 187 -11.35 -16.97 19.13
C SER A 187 -12.23 -18.24 19.11
N ARG A 188 -11.74 -19.36 19.66
CA ARG A 188 -12.47 -20.64 19.78
C ARG A 188 -13.12 -20.86 21.15
N LEU A 189 -12.88 -20.00 22.13
CA LEU A 189 -13.57 -20.08 23.42
C LEU A 189 -14.90 -19.31 23.31
N PRO A 190 -16.07 -19.97 23.47
CA PRO A 190 -17.34 -19.26 23.57
C PRO A 190 -17.24 -18.29 24.75
N GLY A 191 -17.66 -17.04 24.52
CA GLY A 191 -17.66 -16.01 25.56
C GLY A 191 -18.31 -16.53 26.84
N ARG A 192 -17.53 -16.58 27.92
CA ARG A 192 -18.12 -16.61 29.26
C ARG A 192 -18.65 -15.21 29.51
N ASN A 193 -19.96 -15.05 29.32
CA ASN A 193 -20.72 -13.96 29.93
C ASN A 193 -20.42 -13.95 31.44
N LYS A 194 -19.83 -12.85 31.92
CA LYS A 194 -20.32 -12.02 33.03
C LYS A 194 -19.40 -10.82 33.23
#